data_AF-A0A5C3LRG7-F1
#
_entry.id   AF-A0A5C3LRG7-F1
#
_cell.length_a   1.000
_cell.length_b   1.000
_cell.length_c   1.000
_cell.angle_alpha   90.00
_cell.angle_beta   90.00
_cell.angle_gamma   90.00
#
_symmetry.space_group_name_H-M   'P 1'
#
loop_
_entity.id
_entity.type
_entity.pdbx_description
1 polymer ?
#
loop_
_entity_poly.entity_id
_entity_poly.type
_entity_poly.pdbx_seq_one_letter_code
_entity_poly.pdbx_strand_id
1 'polypeptide(L)'
;MFSAPVAIFVAILGSLALLNAQSVDWFSSLPPCAQKCAIVAANRTGCDVKDIKCLCSSETFSSDYRKCIAKTCLTKDEYTVANDTLTKYCQSYDWTAGLPDCAKKCAIAAAAAAGCKITDTKCLCSSDIFLSEFKKCVYENCRLKEELIQVNSTISQICPDGPILF
;
A
#
# COMPACT_ATOMS: atom_id res chain seq x y z
N MET A 1 36.19 -54.95 11.07
CA MET A 1 37.63 -54.62 11.25
C MET A 1 37.76 -53.11 11.17
N PHE A 2 38.57 -52.56 12.08
CA PHE A 2 38.65 -51.17 12.53
C PHE A 2 39.14 -50.16 11.48
N SER A 3 38.54 -48.96 11.42
CA SER A 3 39.19 -47.66 11.77
C SER A 3 38.40 -46.44 11.28
N ALA A 4 38.02 -45.57 12.22
CA ALA A 4 37.82 -44.13 12.04
C ALA A 4 39.12 -43.40 12.53
N PRO A 5 39.30 -42.06 12.48
CA PRO A 5 38.45 -40.99 11.94
C PRO A 5 39.23 -39.94 11.10
N VAL A 6 38.55 -39.18 10.22
CA VAL A 6 38.97 -37.80 9.91
C VAL A 6 37.74 -36.93 9.94
N ALA A 7 37.59 -36.21 11.05
CA ALA A 7 36.61 -35.15 11.20
C ALA A 7 37.09 -33.94 10.38
N ILE A 8 36.45 -33.69 9.24
CA ILE A 8 36.56 -32.40 8.54
C ILE A 8 35.33 -31.59 8.93
N PHE A 9 35.50 -30.73 9.92
CA PHE A 9 34.58 -29.64 10.22
C PHE A 9 34.63 -28.65 9.06
N VAL A 10 33.77 -28.81 8.05
CA VAL A 10 33.45 -27.71 7.15
C VAL A 10 32.44 -26.82 7.87
N ALA A 11 32.95 -25.79 8.53
CA ALA A 11 32.15 -24.65 8.95
C ALA A 11 31.64 -23.96 7.67
N ILE A 12 30.45 -24.36 7.21
CA ILE A 12 29.72 -23.60 6.20
C ILE A 12 29.19 -22.37 6.93
N LEU A 13 29.98 -21.30 6.85
CA LEU A 13 29.60 -19.95 7.21
C LEU A 13 28.26 -19.62 6.57
N GLY A 14 27.39 -19.01 7.37
CA GLY A 14 25.96 -18.91 7.14
C GLY A 14 25.56 -18.54 5.73
N SER A 15 24.46 -19.17 5.29
CA SER A 15 23.65 -18.70 4.18
C SER A 15 23.34 -17.22 4.43
N LEU A 16 24.04 -16.32 3.72
CA LEU A 16 23.51 -15.00 3.46
C LEU A 16 22.17 -15.23 2.77
N ALA A 17 21.08 -15.03 3.50
CA ALA A 17 19.81 -14.77 2.86
C ALA A 17 20.04 -13.52 1.99
N LEU A 18 20.20 -13.74 0.69
CA LEU A 18 20.01 -12.69 -0.31
C LEU A 18 18.55 -12.26 -0.15
N LEU A 19 18.33 -11.25 0.68
CA LEU A 19 17.15 -10.41 0.56
C LEU A 19 17.29 -9.76 -0.80
N ASN A 20 16.72 -10.40 -1.82
CA ASN A 20 16.41 -9.70 -3.06
C ASN A 20 15.42 -8.60 -2.67
N ALA A 21 15.93 -7.43 -2.33
CA ALA A 21 15.24 -6.18 -2.59
C ALA A 21 15.10 -6.12 -4.11
N GLN A 22 14.12 -6.85 -4.65
CA GLN A 22 13.65 -6.58 -6.00
C GLN A 22 13.09 -5.17 -5.90
N SER A 23 13.91 -4.18 -6.23
CA SER A 23 13.44 -2.84 -6.54
C SER A 23 12.68 -2.98 -7.86
N VAL A 24 11.49 -3.58 -7.81
CA VAL A 24 10.60 -3.61 -8.94
C VAL A 24 10.23 -2.15 -9.18
N ASP A 25 10.72 -1.62 -10.30
CA ASP A 25 10.46 -0.26 -10.70
C ASP A 25 8.95 -0.11 -10.97
N TRP A 26 8.26 0.57 -10.06
CA TRP A 26 6.82 0.81 -10.16
C TRP A 26 6.47 1.50 -11.47
N PHE A 27 7.33 2.42 -11.93
CA PHE A 27 7.13 3.21 -13.13
C PHE A 27 7.15 2.33 -14.38
N SER A 28 8.08 1.37 -14.43
CA SER A 28 8.15 0.37 -15.49
C SER A 28 6.97 -0.62 -15.48
N SER A 29 6.24 -0.71 -14.37
CA SER A 29 5.02 -1.54 -14.26
C SER A 29 3.76 -0.82 -14.77
N LEU A 30 3.86 0.48 -15.08
CA LEU A 30 2.73 1.27 -15.56
C LEU A 30 2.48 1.07 -17.06
N PRO A 31 1.21 1.11 -17.51
CA PRO A 31 0.91 1.21 -18.93
C PRO A 31 1.39 2.56 -19.49
N PRO A 32 1.68 2.67 -20.80
CA PRO A 32 2.23 3.89 -21.40
C PRO A 32 1.38 5.15 -21.16
N CYS A 33 0.05 5.02 -21.11
CA CYS A 33 -0.85 6.13 -20.79
C CYS A 33 -0.59 6.70 -19.38
N ALA A 34 -0.25 5.84 -18.42
CA ALA A 34 -0.06 6.19 -17.02
C ALA A 34 1.35 6.67 -16.70
N GLN A 35 2.37 6.22 -17.45
CA GLN A 35 3.74 6.74 -17.32
C GLN A 35 3.80 8.26 -17.51
N LYS A 36 3.09 8.79 -18.52
CA LYS A 36 2.99 10.25 -18.73
C LYS A 36 2.31 10.95 -17.55
N CYS A 37 1.23 10.36 -17.03
CA CYS A 37 0.53 10.88 -15.86
C CYS A 37 1.41 10.88 -14.61
N ALA A 38 2.21 9.83 -14.39
CA ALA A 38 3.16 9.73 -13.29
C ALA A 38 4.22 10.84 -13.35
N ILE A 39 4.83 11.09 -14.51
CA ILE A 39 5.81 12.18 -14.67
C ILE A 39 5.18 13.54 -14.38
N VAL A 40 4.02 13.82 -14.98
CA VAL A 40 3.33 15.12 -14.81
C VAL A 40 2.94 15.35 -13.34
N ALA A 41 2.44 14.32 -12.66
CA ALA A 41 2.08 14.41 -11.26
C ALA A 41 3.32 14.54 -10.35
N ALA A 42 4.40 13.77 -10.60
CA ALA A 42 5.64 13.82 -9.82
C ALA A 42 6.32 15.19 -9.89
N ASN A 43 6.29 15.85 -11.05
CA ASN A 43 6.84 17.20 -11.22
C ASN A 43 6.18 18.26 -10.31
N ARG A 44 5.00 17.98 -9.74
CA ARG A 44 4.30 18.89 -8.82
C ARG A 44 4.64 18.67 -7.35
N THR A 45 5.40 17.63 -7.02
CA THR A 45 5.64 17.23 -5.62
C THR A 45 7.10 17.34 -5.20
N GLY A 46 8.01 17.55 -6.15
CA GLY A 46 9.46 17.56 -5.90
C GLY A 46 10.05 16.17 -5.66
N CYS A 47 9.24 15.11 -5.75
CA CYS A 47 9.70 13.73 -5.71
C CYS A 47 10.26 13.29 -7.07
N ASP A 48 11.29 12.46 -7.08
CA ASP A 48 11.69 11.72 -8.28
C ASP A 48 10.57 10.75 -8.68
N VAL A 49 10.27 10.63 -9.98
CA VAL A 49 9.21 9.75 -10.46
C VAL A 49 9.46 8.28 -10.11
N LYS A 50 10.70 7.88 -9.80
CA LYS A 50 11.05 6.53 -9.34
C LYS A 50 11.00 6.37 -7.82
N ASP A 51 10.97 7.47 -7.06
CA ASP A 51 10.84 7.43 -5.61
C ASP A 51 9.38 7.23 -5.20
N ILE A 52 8.90 5.99 -5.35
CA ILE A 52 7.52 5.65 -5.06
C ILE A 52 7.14 5.92 -3.61
N LYS A 53 8.08 5.83 -2.67
CA LYS A 53 7.82 6.14 -1.26
C LYS A 53 7.50 7.63 -1.08
N CYS A 54 8.30 8.50 -1.69
CA CYS A 54 8.05 9.95 -1.69
C CYS A 54 6.70 10.26 -2.36
N LEU A 55 6.45 9.66 -3.52
CA LEU A 55 5.22 9.89 -4.30
C LEU A 55 3.96 9.46 -3.54
N CYS A 56 3.97 8.27 -2.92
CA CYS A 56 2.83 7.77 -2.15
C CYS A 56 2.54 8.61 -0.91
N SER A 57 3.55 9.28 -0.35
CA SER A 57 3.37 10.21 0.77
C SER A 57 2.77 11.56 0.35
N SER A 58 2.61 11.81 -0.96
CA SER A 58 2.05 13.04 -1.48
C SER A 58 0.60 12.86 -1.95
N GLU A 59 -0.33 13.49 -1.23
CA GLU A 59 -1.73 13.56 -1.65
C GLU A 59 -1.89 14.24 -3.02
N THR A 60 -1.08 15.27 -3.30
CA THR A 60 -1.07 15.98 -4.58
C THR A 60 -0.73 15.03 -5.71
N PHE A 61 0.33 14.22 -5.56
CA PHE A 61 0.70 13.22 -6.55
C PHE A 61 -0.45 12.24 -6.79
N SER A 62 -0.94 11.61 -5.72
CA SER A 62 -1.99 10.59 -5.78
C SER A 62 -3.28 11.12 -6.42
N SER A 63 -3.66 12.37 -6.15
CA SER A 63 -4.84 13.01 -6.72
C SER A 63 -4.65 13.33 -8.21
N ASP A 64 -3.54 13.96 -8.56
CA ASP A 64 -3.27 14.40 -9.93
C ASP A 64 -3.02 13.23 -10.87
N TYR A 65 -2.32 12.19 -10.40
CA TYR A 65 -2.14 10.94 -11.12
C TYR A 65 -3.50 10.30 -11.45
N ARG A 66 -4.37 10.10 -10.44
CA ARG A 66 -5.69 9.47 -10.65
C ARG A 66 -6.57 10.27 -11.60
N LYS A 67 -6.59 11.60 -11.46
CA LYS A 67 -7.31 12.50 -12.39
C LYS A 67 -6.78 12.41 -13.82
N CYS A 68 -5.47 12.26 -13.98
CA CYS A 68 -4.84 12.15 -15.29
C CYS A 68 -5.15 10.81 -15.96
N ILE A 69 -5.02 9.69 -15.26
CA ILE A 69 -5.30 8.36 -15.84
C ILE A 69 -6.78 8.21 -16.19
N ALA A 70 -7.70 8.80 -15.41
CA ALA A 70 -9.14 8.82 -15.74
C ALA A 70 -9.45 9.54 -17.06
N LYS A 71 -8.58 10.44 -17.52
CA LYS A 71 -8.73 11.17 -18.79
C LYS A 71 -7.93 10.57 -19.95
N THR A 72 -6.83 9.88 -19.63
CA THR A 72 -5.82 9.50 -20.63
C THR A 72 -5.80 8.00 -20.92
N CYS A 73 -6.11 7.17 -19.92
CA CYS A 73 -6.23 5.72 -20.06
C CYS A 73 -7.70 5.39 -20.35
N LEU A 74 -8.07 5.39 -21.64
CA LEU A 74 -9.47 5.38 -22.08
C LEU A 74 -10.13 4.01 -21.96
N THR A 75 -9.35 2.94 -22.02
CA THR A 75 -9.88 1.60 -21.81
C THR A 75 -10.02 1.31 -20.32
N LYS A 76 -11.05 0.54 -19.98
CA LYS A 76 -11.26 0.08 -18.60
C LYS A 76 -10.04 -0.67 -18.07
N ASP A 77 -9.41 -1.49 -18.90
CA ASP A 77 -8.26 -2.30 -18.52
C ASP A 77 -7.03 -1.42 -18.26
N GLU A 78 -6.71 -0.46 -19.12
CA GLU A 78 -5.58 0.46 -18.89
C GLU A 78 -5.77 1.29 -17.61
N TYR A 79 -6.98 1.83 -17.39
CA TYR A 79 -7.29 2.56 -16.17
C TYR A 79 -7.11 1.68 -14.92
N THR A 80 -7.66 0.46 -14.98
CA THR A 80 -7.60 -0.48 -13.86
C THR A 80 -6.16 -0.86 -13.55
N VAL A 81 -5.37 -1.26 -14.56
CA VAL A 81 -3.95 -1.60 -14.37
C VAL A 81 -3.16 -0.40 -13.83
N ALA A 82 -3.41 0.81 -14.33
CA ALA A 82 -2.73 2.01 -13.86
C ALA A 82 -3.05 2.35 -12.40
N ASN A 83 -4.33 2.27 -12.00
CA ASN A 83 -4.76 2.54 -10.63
C ASN A 83 -4.30 1.44 -9.66
N ASP A 84 -4.40 0.19 -10.07
CA ASP A 84 -4.02 -0.97 -9.25
C ASP A 84 -2.51 -1.03 -9.05
N THR A 85 -1.73 -0.65 -10.06
CA THR A 85 -0.28 -0.52 -9.92
C THR A 85 0.05 0.51 -8.86
N LEU A 86 -0.51 1.73 -8.94
CA LEU A 86 -0.28 2.74 -7.92
C LEU A 86 -0.67 2.21 -6.52
N THR A 87 -1.86 1.62 -6.40
CA THR A 87 -2.35 1.04 -5.14
C THR A 87 -1.39 0.01 -4.57
N LYS A 88 -0.98 -0.97 -5.40
CA LYS A 88 -0.07 -2.06 -5.00
C LYS A 88 1.24 -1.53 -4.44
N TYR A 89 1.87 -0.57 -5.13
CA TYR A 89 3.16 -0.05 -4.68
C TYR A 89 3.01 0.93 -3.50
N CYS A 90 1.91 1.69 -3.44
CA CYS A 90 1.67 2.60 -2.32
C CYS A 90 1.23 1.89 -1.05
N GLN A 91 0.50 0.78 -1.13
CA GLN A 91 0.08 0.01 0.05
C GLN A 91 1.25 -0.39 0.96
N SER A 92 2.46 -0.54 0.41
CA SER A 92 3.68 -0.84 1.20
C SER A 92 4.16 0.33 2.06
N TYR A 93 3.70 1.55 1.81
CA TYR A 93 4.11 2.78 2.52
C TYR A 93 2.94 3.51 3.17
N ASP A 94 1.79 3.50 2.51
CA ASP A 94 0.52 4.03 2.93
C ASP A 94 -0.57 3.03 2.57
N TRP A 95 -0.98 2.25 3.57
CA TRP A 95 -2.01 1.24 3.43
C TRP A 95 -3.36 1.81 3.01
N THR A 96 -3.62 3.10 3.26
CA THR A 96 -4.88 3.75 2.87
C THR A 96 -5.03 3.87 1.36
N ALA A 97 -3.92 3.75 0.60
CA ALA A 97 -3.98 3.62 -0.86
C ALA A 97 -4.80 2.40 -1.30
N GLY A 98 -4.86 1.35 -0.47
CA GLY A 98 -5.67 0.15 -0.67
C GLY A 98 -7.15 0.33 -0.44
N LEU A 99 -7.55 1.40 0.25
CA LEU A 99 -8.95 1.66 0.55
C LEU A 99 -9.69 2.25 -0.66
N PRO A 100 -11.00 1.99 -0.80
CA PRO A 100 -11.84 2.77 -1.70
C PRO A 100 -11.91 4.23 -1.23
N ASP A 101 -12.22 5.14 -2.15
CA ASP A 101 -12.25 6.58 -1.86
C ASP A 101 -13.22 6.95 -0.74
N CYS A 102 -14.34 6.22 -0.59
CA CYS A 102 -15.29 6.40 0.50
C CYS A 102 -14.68 6.14 1.89
N ALA A 103 -13.67 5.26 2.00
CA ALA A 103 -13.07 4.84 3.26
C ALA A 103 -11.76 5.57 3.59
N LYS A 104 -11.06 6.15 2.61
CA LYS A 104 -9.79 6.87 2.86
C LYS A 104 -9.94 7.98 3.89
N LYS A 105 -10.95 8.83 3.74
CA LYS A 105 -11.23 9.93 4.68
C LYS A 105 -11.58 9.42 6.07
N CYS A 106 -12.28 8.29 6.14
CA CYS A 106 -12.60 7.64 7.41
C CYS A 106 -11.34 7.19 8.14
N ALA A 107 -10.36 6.60 7.44
CA ALA A 107 -9.11 6.15 8.06
C ALA A 107 -8.32 7.32 8.64
N ILE A 108 -8.20 8.42 7.89
CA ILE A 108 -7.48 9.63 8.33
C ILE A 108 -8.15 10.26 9.55
N ALA A 109 -9.48 10.44 9.52
CA ALA A 109 -10.23 11.02 10.62
C ALA A 109 -10.15 10.15 11.89
N ALA A 110 -10.31 8.83 11.73
CA ALA A 110 -10.21 7.89 12.85
C ALA A 110 -8.79 7.84 13.44
N ALA A 111 -7.75 7.90 12.61
CA ALA A 111 -6.36 7.94 13.07
C ALA A 111 -6.09 9.21 13.90
N ALA A 112 -6.58 10.36 13.43
CA ALA A 112 -6.49 11.62 14.16
C ALA A 112 -7.24 11.56 15.51
N ALA A 113 -8.45 11.01 15.53
CA ALA A 113 -9.23 10.82 16.76
C ALA A 113 -8.53 9.90 17.77
N ALA A 114 -7.85 8.86 17.27
CA ALA A 114 -7.05 7.94 18.08
C ALA A 114 -5.71 8.52 18.54
N GLY A 115 -5.29 9.69 18.04
CA GLY A 115 -3.95 10.23 18.27
C GLY A 115 -2.83 9.41 17.62
N CYS A 116 -3.16 8.56 16.65
CA CYS A 116 -2.20 7.73 15.92
C CYS A 116 -1.76 8.41 14.62
N LYS A 117 -0.51 8.19 14.22
CA LYS A 117 -0.10 8.48 12.84
C LYS A 117 -0.75 7.46 11.90
N ILE A 118 -1.24 7.90 10.75
CA ILE A 118 -1.90 7.02 9.78
C ILE A 118 -0.98 5.88 9.27
N THR A 119 0.34 6.08 9.34
CA THR A 119 1.35 5.08 8.98
C THR A 119 1.77 4.17 10.14
N ASP A 120 1.36 4.47 11.38
CA ASP A 120 1.68 3.66 12.55
C ASP A 120 0.60 2.59 12.74
N THR A 121 0.67 1.54 11.91
CA THR A 121 -0.33 0.47 11.92
C THR A 121 -0.40 -0.22 13.28
N LYS A 122 0.71 -0.33 14.02
CA LYS A 122 0.70 -0.90 15.37
C LYS A 122 -0.15 -0.05 16.32
N CYS A 123 0.01 1.27 16.31
CA CYS A 123 -0.84 2.20 17.07
C CYS A 123 -2.32 2.03 16.66
N LEU A 124 -2.60 2.11 15.35
CA LEU A 124 -3.95 2.03 14.81
C LEU A 124 -4.66 0.72 15.19
N CYS A 125 -4.01 -0.42 14.98
CA CYS A 125 -4.59 -1.75 15.26
C CYS A 125 -4.78 -2.02 16.76
N SER A 126 -4.04 -1.33 17.64
CA SER A 126 -4.20 -1.42 19.09
C SER A 126 -5.22 -0.44 19.67
N SER A 127 -5.72 0.50 18.87
CA SER A 127 -6.60 1.57 19.32
C SER A 127 -8.07 1.25 19.06
N ASP A 128 -8.83 1.02 20.12
CA ASP A 128 -10.28 0.84 20.05
C ASP A 128 -10.99 2.08 19.47
N ILE A 129 -10.44 3.29 19.71
CA ILE A 129 -10.94 4.54 19.14
C ILE A 129 -10.81 4.51 17.62
N PHE A 130 -9.64 4.12 17.11
CA PHE A 130 -9.43 4.01 15.66
C PHE A 130 -10.42 3.02 15.04
N LEU A 131 -10.48 1.79 15.57
CA LEU A 131 -11.29 0.72 14.99
C LEU A 131 -12.79 1.05 15.02
N SER A 132 -13.28 1.65 16.11
CA SER A 132 -14.69 2.03 16.25
C SER A 132 -15.09 3.20 15.35
N GLU A 133 -14.31 4.28 15.34
CA GLU A 133 -14.58 5.46 14.51
C GLU A 133 -14.43 5.14 13.02
N PHE A 134 -13.42 4.34 12.65
CA PHE A 134 -13.23 3.90 11.29
C PHE A 134 -14.41 3.05 10.80
N LYS A 135 -14.81 2.05 11.60
CA LYS A 135 -15.97 1.20 11.31
C LYS A 135 -17.24 2.01 11.12
N LYS A 136 -17.53 2.91 12.05
CA LYS A 136 -18.71 3.79 12.00
C LYS A 136 -18.72 4.66 10.74
N CYS A 137 -17.63 5.35 10.47
CA CYS A 137 -17.53 6.22 9.30
C CYS A 137 -17.69 5.45 7.98
N VAL A 138 -17.08 4.26 7.86
CA VAL A 138 -17.21 3.43 6.65
C VAL A 138 -18.65 2.97 6.47
N TYR A 139 -19.36 2.55 7.52
CA TYR A 139 -20.79 2.22 7.41
C TYR A 139 -21.66 3.40 6.98
N GLU A 140 -21.27 4.62 7.31
CA GLU A 140 -22.03 5.82 6.94
C GLU A 140 -21.75 6.28 5.50
N ASN A 141 -20.55 6.01 4.97
CA ASN A 141 -20.06 6.60 3.73
C ASN A 141 -19.82 5.60 2.58
N CYS A 142 -19.62 4.32 2.88
CA CYS A 142 -19.47 3.26 1.90
C CYS A 142 -20.76 2.43 1.85
N ARG A 143 -21.29 2.20 0.64
CA ARG A 143 -22.61 1.56 0.45
C ARG A 143 -22.54 0.32 -0.42
N LEU A 144 -21.46 0.15 -1.18
CA LEU A 144 -21.30 -0.99 -2.06
C LEU A 144 -20.68 -2.14 -1.29
N LYS A 145 -21.20 -3.35 -1.52
CA LYS A 145 -20.69 -4.56 -0.86
C LYS A 145 -19.21 -4.79 -1.22
N GLU A 146 -18.84 -4.47 -2.45
CA GLU A 146 -17.48 -4.60 -2.98
C GLU A 146 -16.50 -3.65 -2.25
N GLU A 147 -16.94 -2.43 -1.91
CA GLU A 147 -16.15 -1.49 -1.13
C GLU A 147 -15.88 -2.03 0.28
N LEU A 148 -16.91 -2.59 0.93
CA LEU A 148 -16.76 -3.17 2.28
C LEU A 148 -15.81 -4.37 2.28
N ILE A 149 -15.87 -5.22 1.24
CA ILE A 149 -14.92 -6.33 1.06
C ILE A 149 -13.49 -5.78 0.90
N GLN A 150 -13.30 -4.75 0.08
CA GLN A 150 -11.99 -4.12 -0.12
C GLN A 150 -11.46 -3.48 1.18
N VAL A 151 -12.32 -2.80 1.94
CA VAL A 151 -11.96 -2.24 3.24
C VAL A 151 -11.51 -3.34 4.19
N ASN A 152 -12.28 -4.42 4.32
CA ASN A 152 -11.93 -5.52 5.22
C ASN A 152 -10.64 -6.21 4.79
N SER A 153 -10.47 -6.47 3.49
CA SER A 153 -9.22 -7.04 2.96
C SER A 153 -8.02 -6.16 3.25
N THR A 154 -8.16 -4.83 3.14
CA THR A 154 -7.06 -3.89 3.40
C THR A 154 -6.74 -3.82 4.89
N ILE A 155 -7.75 -3.77 5.75
CA ILE A 155 -7.56 -3.76 7.21
C ILE A 155 -6.92 -5.06 7.70
N SER A 156 -7.34 -6.23 7.21
CA SER A 156 -6.72 -7.50 7.57
C SER A 156 -5.26 -7.61 7.14
N GLN A 157 -4.84 -6.88 6.09
CA GLN A 157 -3.43 -6.84 5.68
C GLN A 157 -2.55 -6.05 6.67
N ILE A 158 -3.09 -4.99 7.29
CA ILE A 158 -2.31 -4.17 8.25
C ILE A 158 -2.51 -4.59 9.70
N CYS A 159 -3.64 -5.20 10.03
CA CYS A 159 -4.01 -5.68 11.35
C CYS A 159 -4.30 -7.20 11.27
N PRO A 160 -3.28 -8.05 11.11
CA PRO A 160 -3.49 -9.50 10.95
C PRO A 160 -4.14 -10.16 12.17
N ASP A 161 -3.86 -9.65 13.37
CA ASP A 161 -4.48 -10.10 14.63
C ASP A 161 -5.68 -9.23 15.06
N GLY A 162 -6.09 -8.28 14.20
CA GLY A 162 -7.15 -7.33 14.48
C GLY A 162 -8.55 -7.90 14.26
N PRO A 163 -9.59 -7.27 14.84
CA PRO A 163 -10.96 -7.69 14.62
C PRO A 163 -11.40 -7.45 13.17
N ILE A 164 -12.22 -8.36 12.64
CA ILE A 164 -12.96 -8.15 11.39
C ILE A 164 -13.96 -7.02 11.61
N LEU A 165 -13.90 -6.00 10.76
CA LEU A 165 -14.71 -4.80 10.96
C LEU A 165 -16.11 -4.90 10.33
N PHE A 166 -16.28 -5.65 9.24
CA PHE A 166 -17.52 -5.68 8.44
C PHE A 166 -17.91 -7.09 8.00
#